data_AF-A0A7X5XVV3-F1
#
_entry.id   AF-A0A7X5XVV3-F1
#
_cell.length_a   1.000
_cell.length_b   1.000
_cell.length_c   1.000
_cell.angle_alpha   90.00
_cell.angle_beta   90.00
_cell.angle_gamma   90.00
#
_symmetry.space_group_name_H-M   'P 1'
#
loop_
_entity.id
_entity.type
_entity.pdbx_description
1 polymer ?
#
loop_
_entity_poly.entity_id
_entity_poly.type
_entity_poly.pdbx_seq_one_letter_code
_entity_poly.pdbx_strand_id
1 'polypeptide(L)'
;MRRLFLAAGGLMLVAVPAQAMSVAEFLAKVNALKAKGAMAMFSSDIGVLKREVEGASDAYRGDLAAAAAAGKKPSSCPPPKGQSKMGSKDLIAAFEKIPPAQRGISVKAAFAAMMQQRFPCK
;
A
#
# COMPACT_ATOMS: atom_id res chain seq x y z
N MET A 1 -4.65 -56.82 -18.11
CA MET A 1 -5.01 -55.69 -19.00
C MET A 1 -6.31 -55.05 -18.51
N ARG A 2 -6.26 -53.91 -17.82
CA ARG A 2 -7.24 -52.81 -17.96
C ARG A 2 -6.75 -51.63 -17.12
N ARG A 3 -6.20 -50.63 -17.81
CA ARG A 3 -5.82 -49.36 -17.24
C ARG A 3 -7.09 -48.55 -17.00
N LEU A 4 -7.29 -48.05 -15.78
CA LEU A 4 -8.26 -46.99 -15.49
C LEU A 4 -7.47 -45.87 -14.82
N PHE A 5 -6.97 -44.95 -15.65
CA PHE A 5 -6.36 -43.71 -15.21
C PHE A 5 -7.47 -42.68 -14.97
N LEU A 6 -7.80 -42.44 -13.71
CA LEU A 6 -8.54 -41.26 -13.28
C LEU A 6 -7.58 -40.08 -13.23
N ALA A 7 -7.50 -39.32 -14.33
CA ALA A 7 -6.81 -38.04 -14.35
C ALA A 7 -7.73 -36.95 -13.79
N ALA A 8 -7.67 -36.74 -12.48
CA ALA A 8 -8.21 -35.54 -11.83
C ALA A 8 -7.25 -34.37 -12.07
N GLY A 9 -7.42 -33.68 -13.21
CA GLY A 9 -6.70 -32.45 -13.52
C GLY A 9 -7.21 -31.28 -12.67
N GLY A 10 -6.68 -31.13 -11.46
CA GLY A 10 -6.91 -29.96 -10.63
C GLY A 10 -6.24 -28.73 -11.25
N LEU A 11 -7.03 -27.79 -11.75
CA LEU A 11 -6.57 -26.48 -12.20
C LEU A 11 -6.12 -25.68 -10.97
N MET A 12 -4.85 -25.80 -10.58
CA MET A 12 -4.20 -24.94 -9.59
C MET A 12 -4.18 -23.50 -10.12
N LEU A 13 -5.15 -22.69 -9.72
CA LEU A 13 -5.11 -21.24 -9.88
C LEU A 13 -4.00 -20.70 -8.97
N VAL A 14 -2.78 -20.60 -9.50
CA VAL A 14 -1.71 -19.83 -8.87
C VAL A 14 -2.12 -18.36 -8.89
N ALA A 15 -2.59 -17.86 -7.74
CA ALA A 15 -2.77 -16.44 -7.52
C ALA A 15 -1.40 -15.75 -7.65
N VAL A 16 -1.11 -15.14 -8.80
CA VAL A 16 0.04 -14.26 -8.96
C VAL A 16 -0.12 -13.10 -7.99
N PRO A 17 0.80 -12.89 -7.04
CA PRO A 17 0.71 -11.76 -6.14
C PRO A 17 0.83 -10.50 -6.99
N ALA A 18 -0.18 -9.62 -6.92
CA ALA A 18 -0.05 -8.28 -7.47
C ALA A 18 1.20 -7.65 -6.85
N GLN A 19 2.17 -7.27 -7.69
CA GLN A 19 3.40 -6.66 -7.20
C GLN A 19 3.03 -5.33 -6.53
N ALA A 20 3.40 -5.18 -5.25
CA ALA A 20 3.12 -3.95 -4.51
C ALA A 20 3.90 -2.78 -5.12
N MET A 21 3.25 -1.64 -5.35
CA MET A 21 3.89 -0.46 -5.94
C MET A 21 5.01 0.03 -5.01
N SER A 22 6.18 0.31 -5.59
CA SER A 22 7.28 0.91 -4.84
C SER A 22 7.04 2.41 -4.61
N VAL A 23 7.69 2.98 -3.59
CA VAL A 23 7.68 4.44 -3.37
C VAL A 23 8.25 5.18 -4.59
N ALA A 24 9.29 4.63 -5.21
CA ALA A 24 9.90 5.22 -6.40
C ALA A 24 8.89 5.33 -7.56
N GLU A 25 8.16 4.25 -7.84
CA GLU A 25 7.13 4.23 -8.89
C GLU A 25 5.96 5.17 -8.55
N PHE A 26 5.50 5.14 -7.29
CA PHE A 26 4.45 6.02 -6.81
C PHE A 26 4.81 7.49 -7.04
N LEU A 27 6.02 7.91 -6.63
CA LEU A 27 6.48 9.28 -6.80
C LEU A 27 6.71 9.65 -8.28
N ALA A 28 7.14 8.71 -9.12
CA ALA A 28 7.25 8.94 -10.56
C ALA A 28 5.88 9.27 -11.18
N LYS A 29 4.84 8.50 -10.84
CA LYS A 29 3.45 8.76 -11.27
C LYS A 29 2.91 10.07 -10.71
N VAL A 30 3.17 10.38 -9.44
CA VAL A 30 2.83 11.67 -8.84
C VAL A 30 3.46 12.84 -9.61
N ASN A 31 4.75 12.73 -9.95
CA ASN A 31 5.45 13.79 -10.69
C ASN A 31 4.92 13.93 -12.12
N ALA A 32 4.60 12.82 -12.80
CA ALA A 32 3.95 12.85 -14.11
C ALA A 32 2.58 13.54 -14.06
N LEU A 33 1.79 13.34 -13.00
CA LEU A 33 0.53 14.06 -12.79
C LEU A 33 0.76 15.54 -12.51
N LYS A 34 1.71 15.91 -11.64
CA LYS A 34 2.06 17.31 -11.36
C LYS A 34 2.43 18.05 -12.66
N ALA A 35 3.22 17.42 -13.54
CA ALA A 35 3.63 17.98 -14.83
C ALA A 35 2.46 18.22 -15.79
N LYS A 36 1.35 17.48 -15.67
CA LYS A 36 0.14 17.66 -16.48
C LYS A 36 -0.74 18.84 -16.03
N GLY A 37 -0.53 19.37 -14.83
CA GLY A 37 -1.36 20.46 -14.28
C GLY A 37 -2.86 20.12 -14.31
N ALA A 38 -3.68 21.00 -14.87
CA ALA A 38 -5.12 20.79 -14.99
C ALA A 38 -5.50 19.52 -15.77
N MET A 39 -4.68 19.11 -16.75
CA MET A 39 -4.94 17.90 -17.55
C MET A 39 -4.76 16.60 -16.74
N ALA A 40 -4.19 16.67 -15.53
CA ALA A 40 -4.07 15.51 -14.64
C ALA A 40 -5.44 14.88 -14.34
N MET A 41 -6.52 15.67 -14.31
CA MET A 41 -7.89 15.20 -14.03
C MET A 41 -8.38 14.12 -14.99
N PHE A 42 -7.82 14.06 -16.20
CA PHE A 42 -8.16 13.05 -17.21
C PHE A 42 -7.23 11.82 -17.17
N SER A 43 -6.21 11.83 -16.30
CA SER A 43 -5.21 10.78 -16.22
C SER A 43 -5.71 9.60 -15.38
N SER A 44 -5.62 8.39 -15.94
CA SER A 44 -5.94 7.15 -15.23
C SER A 44 -5.08 6.92 -13.98
N ASP A 45 -3.85 7.47 -13.96
CA ASP A 45 -2.94 7.39 -12.82
C ASP A 45 -3.53 7.95 -11.51
N ILE A 46 -4.49 8.90 -11.55
CA ILE A 46 -5.17 9.37 -10.33
C ILE A 46 -5.85 8.19 -9.63
N GLY A 47 -6.60 7.38 -10.38
CA GLY A 47 -7.29 6.21 -9.85
C GLY A 47 -6.33 5.10 -9.41
N VAL A 48 -5.21 4.95 -10.11
CA VAL A 48 -4.15 4.00 -9.73
C VAL A 48 -3.55 4.39 -8.37
N LEU A 49 -3.07 5.62 -8.23
CA LEU A 49 -2.45 6.10 -6.99
C LEU A 49 -3.43 6.10 -5.82
N LYS A 50 -4.70 6.49 -6.06
CA LYS A 50 -5.74 6.44 -5.02
C LYS A 50 -5.92 5.03 -4.49
N ARG A 51 -6.09 4.04 -5.38
CA ARG A 51 -6.28 2.64 -4.99
C ARG A 51 -5.06 2.07 -4.27
N GLU A 52 -3.85 2.44 -4.69
CA GLU A 52 -2.62 2.00 -4.01
C GLU A 52 -2.59 2.50 -2.56
N VAL A 53 -2.92 3.77 -2.33
CA VAL A 53 -2.94 4.35 -0.96
C VAL A 53 -4.07 3.76 -0.12
N GLU A 54 -5.26 3.57 -0.70
CA GLU A 54 -6.38 2.92 -0.01
C GLU A 54 -6.03 1.49 0.40
N GLY A 55 -5.48 0.71 -0.52
CA GLY A 55 -5.02 -0.66 -0.25
C GLY A 55 -3.91 -0.72 0.80
N ALA A 56 -2.92 0.17 0.72
CA ALA A 56 -1.86 0.29 1.72
C ALA A 56 -2.40 0.63 3.12
N SER A 57 -3.34 1.57 3.20
CA SER A 57 -3.99 1.99 4.45
C SER A 57 -4.81 0.86 5.07
N ASP A 58 -5.59 0.15 4.26
CA ASP A 58 -6.42 -0.97 4.73
C ASP A 58 -5.56 -2.16 5.16
N ALA A 59 -4.51 -2.50 4.41
CA ALA A 59 -3.56 -3.55 4.78
C ALA A 59 -2.82 -3.21 6.08
N TYR A 60 -2.37 -1.96 6.25
CA TYR A 60 -1.76 -1.50 7.50
C TYR A 60 -2.72 -1.59 8.70
N ARG A 61 -3.98 -1.18 8.53
CA ARG A 61 -4.99 -1.32 9.61
C ARG A 61 -5.29 -2.78 9.92
N GLY A 62 -5.30 -3.65 8.92
CA GLY A 62 -5.37 -5.09 9.10
C GLY A 62 -4.23 -5.65 9.95
N ASP A 63 -3.00 -5.21 9.69
CA ASP A 63 -1.83 -5.61 10.49
C ASP A 63 -1.96 -5.16 11.96
N LEU A 64 -2.45 -3.94 12.22
CA LEU A 64 -2.70 -3.46 13.59
C LEU A 64 -3.78 -4.28 14.30
N ALA A 65 -4.88 -4.58 13.61
CA ALA A 65 -5.97 -5.38 14.15
C ALA A 65 -5.50 -6.81 14.46
N ALA A 66 -4.72 -7.42 13.57
CA ALA A 66 -4.13 -8.73 13.78
C ALA A 66 -3.16 -8.75 14.98
N ALA A 67 -2.34 -7.70 15.14
CA ALA A 67 -1.47 -7.57 16.31
C ALA A 67 -2.26 -7.48 17.61
N ALA A 68 -3.31 -6.65 17.65
CA ALA A 68 -4.19 -6.52 18.81
C ALA A 68 -4.92 -7.82 19.15
N ALA A 69 -5.47 -8.51 18.14
CA ALA A 69 -6.14 -9.80 18.31
C ALA A 69 -5.18 -10.89 18.83
N ALA A 70 -3.89 -10.80 18.47
CA ALA A 70 -2.83 -11.66 18.99
C ALA A 70 -2.31 -11.24 20.38
N GLY A 71 -2.92 -10.25 21.04
CA GLY A 71 -2.47 -9.74 22.34
C GLY A 71 -1.14 -8.97 22.30
N LYS A 72 -0.67 -8.58 21.12
CA LYS A 72 0.58 -7.83 20.92
C LYS A 72 0.30 -6.33 20.90
N LYS A 73 1.26 -5.53 21.38
CA LYS A 73 1.21 -4.07 21.21
C LYS A 73 1.28 -3.75 19.71
N PRO A 74 0.29 -3.04 19.13
CA PRO A 74 0.34 -2.64 17.73
C PRO A 74 1.54 -1.72 17.47
N SER A 75 2.06 -1.72 16.24
CA SER A 75 3.22 -0.90 15.86
C SER A 75 2.96 0.61 15.98
N SER A 76 1.71 1.03 15.98
CA SER A 76 1.27 2.43 16.05
C SER A 76 -0.20 2.53 16.46
N CYS A 77 -0.59 3.70 16.98
CA CYS A 77 -1.91 3.95 17.56
C CYS A 77 -2.59 5.12 16.84
N PRO A 78 -2.91 4.96 15.54
CA PRO A 78 -3.55 6.02 14.77
C PRO A 78 -5.01 6.22 15.20
N PRO A 79 -5.57 7.42 15.00
CA PRO A 79 -7.00 7.61 15.18
C PRO A 79 -7.82 6.77 14.18
N PRO A 80 -9.15 6.63 14.41
CA PRO A 80 -10.04 5.92 13.49
C PRO A 80 -9.92 6.39 12.04
N LYS A 81 -10.31 5.53 11.08
CA LYS A 81 -10.25 5.85 9.65
C LYS A 81 -11.01 7.16 9.39
N GLY A 82 -10.37 8.08 8.65
CA GLY A 82 -10.91 9.42 8.36
C GLY A 82 -10.60 10.49 9.41
N GLN A 83 -10.06 10.15 10.58
CA GLN A 83 -9.82 11.11 11.67
C GLN A 83 -8.36 11.57 11.81
N SER A 84 -7.41 11.05 11.03
CA SER A 84 -5.99 11.42 11.14
C SER A 84 -5.64 12.82 10.62
N LYS A 85 -6.59 13.53 9.99
CA LYS A 85 -6.40 14.82 9.30
C LYS A 85 -5.18 14.83 8.37
N MET A 86 -4.81 13.68 7.82
CA MET A 86 -3.66 13.51 6.94
C MET A 86 -4.14 13.40 5.50
N GLY A 87 -3.73 14.33 4.65
CA GLY A 87 -4.10 14.36 3.24
C GLY A 87 -3.04 13.75 2.33
N SER A 88 -3.34 13.65 1.03
CA SER A 88 -2.40 13.13 0.03
C SER A 88 -1.09 13.94 -0.03
N LYS A 89 -1.13 15.24 0.26
CA LYS A 89 0.07 16.10 0.31
C LYS A 89 1.02 15.68 1.43
N ASP A 90 0.50 15.36 2.62
CA ASP A 90 1.31 14.90 3.75
C ASP A 90 1.98 13.57 3.42
N LEU A 91 1.23 12.66 2.80
CA LEU A 91 1.73 11.36 2.38
C LEU A 91 2.86 11.49 1.35
N ILE A 92 2.62 12.27 0.28
CA ILE A 92 3.63 12.53 -0.76
C ILE A 92 4.88 13.16 -0.13
N ALA A 93 4.72 14.15 0.74
CA ALA A 93 5.84 14.78 1.42
C ALA A 93 6.63 13.79 2.31
N ALA A 94 5.95 12.87 3.00
CA ALA A 94 6.61 11.82 3.77
C ALA A 94 7.41 10.87 2.86
N PHE A 95 6.87 10.51 1.70
CA PHE A 95 7.56 9.66 0.73
C PHE A 95 8.73 10.36 0.05
N GLU A 96 8.61 11.64 -0.25
CA GLU A 96 9.70 12.46 -0.82
C GLU A 96 10.90 12.57 0.15
N LYS A 97 10.66 12.51 1.48
CA LYS A 97 11.74 12.48 2.49
C LYS A 97 12.55 11.18 2.51
N ILE A 98 12.04 10.10 1.92
CA ILE A 98 12.79 8.83 1.82
C ILE A 98 13.93 9.04 0.81
N PRO A 99 15.21 8.75 1.15
CA PRO A 99 16.32 8.88 0.21
C PRO A 99 16.10 8.03 -1.05
N PRO A 100 16.48 8.48 -2.26
CA PRO A 100 16.24 7.74 -3.50
C PRO A 100 16.68 6.27 -3.47
N ALA A 101 17.84 5.98 -2.87
CA ALA A 101 18.36 4.62 -2.72
C ALA A 101 17.47 3.70 -1.85
N GLN A 102 16.59 4.26 -1.02
CA GLN A 102 15.69 3.53 -0.12
C GLN A 102 14.24 3.48 -0.63
N ARG A 103 13.93 4.13 -1.77
CA ARG A 103 12.56 4.19 -2.32
C ARG A 103 12.09 2.90 -3.02
N GLY A 104 12.90 1.84 -2.99
CA GLY A 104 12.51 0.51 -3.46
C GLY A 104 11.50 -0.20 -2.55
N ILE A 105 11.24 0.32 -1.35
CA ILE A 105 10.22 -0.22 -0.45
C ILE A 105 8.81 0.03 -0.99
N SER A 106 7.85 -0.82 -0.59
CA SER A 106 6.46 -0.68 -1.01
C SER A 106 5.77 0.53 -0.38
N VAL A 107 4.72 1.02 -1.03
CA VAL A 107 3.85 2.09 -0.50
C VAL A 107 3.24 1.69 0.84
N LYS A 108 2.83 0.43 1.04
CA LYS A 108 2.39 -0.09 2.35
C LYS A 108 3.46 0.08 3.43
N ALA A 109 4.69 -0.35 3.17
CA ALA A 109 5.76 -0.29 4.15
C ALA A 109 6.10 1.17 4.52
N ALA A 110 6.20 2.05 3.53
CA ALA A 110 6.43 3.47 3.75
C ALA A 110 5.27 4.14 4.50
N PHE A 111 4.02 3.80 4.17
CA PHE A 111 2.83 4.29 4.88
C PHE A 111 2.87 3.87 6.35
N ALA A 112 3.14 2.59 6.65
CA ALA A 112 3.24 2.09 8.01
C ALA A 112 4.34 2.81 8.82
N ALA A 113 5.54 3.00 8.22
CA ALA A 113 6.63 3.72 8.86
C ALA A 113 6.26 5.18 9.19
N MET A 114 5.63 5.89 8.24
CA MET A 114 5.12 7.25 8.47
C MET A 114 4.09 7.28 9.61
N MET A 115 3.15 6.33 9.65
CA MET A 115 2.12 6.27 10.68
C MET A 115 2.70 5.94 12.06
N GLN A 116 3.73 5.11 12.14
CA GLN A 116 4.46 4.84 13.38
C GLN A 116 5.17 6.06 13.93
N GLN A 117 5.79 6.87 13.07
CA GLN A 117 6.41 8.13 13.49
C GLN A 117 5.37 9.16 13.93
N ARG A 118 4.24 9.26 13.21
CA ARG A 118 3.23 10.29 13.46
C ARG A 118 2.27 9.95 14.61
N PHE A 119 2.03 8.67 14.86
CA PHE A 119 1.09 8.17 15.87
C PHE A 119 1.70 7.04 16.72
N PRO A 120 2.78 7.31 17.47
CA PRO A 120 3.36 6.31 18.36
C PRO A 120 2.35 5.92 19.44
N CYS A 121 2.31 4.62 19.77
CA CYS A 121 1.53 4.13 20.90
C CYS A 121 2.18 4.56 22.21
N LYS A 122 1.47 5.38 23.00
CA LYS A 122 1.87 5.73 24.37
C LYS A 122 1.61 4.57 25.33
#